data_AF-A0A6F8YAK4-F1
#
_entry.id   AF-A0A6F8YAK4-F1
#
_cell.length_a   1.000
_cell.length_b   1.000
_cell.length_c   1.000
_cell.angle_alpha   90.00
_cell.angle_beta   90.00
_cell.angle_gamma   90.00
#
_symmetry.space_group_name_H-M   'P 1'
#
loop_
_entity.id
_entity.type
_entity.pdbx_description
1 polymer ?
#
loop_
_entity_poly.entity_id
_entity_poly.type
_entity_poly.pdbx_seq_one_letter_code
_entity_poly.pdbx_strand_id
1 'polypeptide(L)'
;MGEGVAHGGLLISLWTSIMVRTIGWMLLELPTGALFWLLEKAHLRTEPIDIYQTTGAMYPAMIAVMLPFAVLPILAAILGLDREQLNAATVFGAGPVLTFGAVVLPAIRQAMISAGVLVFVMSLGFYVTPLLLGGPSNMTVSGIINGQLNNANRADVGAAMSLLLVGGTVAIYLVADRLFKVSERWG
;
A
#
# COMPACT_ATOMS: atom_id res chain seq x y z
N MET A 1 -10.24 -23.59 -6.79
CA MET A 1 -10.44 -22.75 -8.01
C MET A 1 -10.38 -21.24 -7.71
N GLY A 2 -10.58 -20.76 -6.47
CA GLY A 2 -10.50 -19.33 -6.12
C GLY A 2 -9.10 -18.78 -5.78
N GLU A 3 -8.16 -19.61 -5.33
CA GLU A 3 -6.83 -19.18 -4.89
C GLU A 3 -5.98 -18.61 -6.04
N GLY A 4 -6.00 -19.28 -7.20
CA GLY A 4 -5.30 -18.83 -8.41
C GLY A 4 -5.83 -17.50 -8.98
N VAL A 5 -7.11 -17.19 -8.77
CA VAL A 5 -7.71 -15.94 -9.26
C VAL A 5 -7.27 -14.76 -8.38
N ALA A 6 -7.17 -14.95 -7.06
CA ALA A 6 -6.69 -13.93 -6.15
C ALA A 6 -5.19 -13.62 -6.38
N HIS A 7 -4.36 -14.65 -6.56
CA HIS A 7 -2.96 -14.47 -6.92
C HIS A 7 -2.80 -13.83 -8.30
N GLY A 8 -3.58 -14.27 -9.29
CA GLY A 8 -3.58 -13.70 -10.64
C GLY A 8 -4.00 -12.23 -10.65
N GLY A 9 -5.02 -11.83 -9.88
CA GLY A 9 -5.48 -10.45 -9.78
C GLY A 9 -4.43 -9.51 -9.18
N LEU A 10 -3.72 -9.95 -8.14
CA LEU A 10 -2.62 -9.19 -7.54
C LEU A 10 -1.45 -9.03 -8.52
N LEU A 11 -1.11 -10.09 -9.25
CA LEU A 11 -0.10 -10.03 -10.28
C LEU A 11 -0.54 -9.05 -11.38
N ILE A 12 -1.75 -9.15 -11.90
CA ILE A 12 -2.28 -8.21 -12.91
C ILE A 12 -2.19 -6.76 -12.42
N SER A 13 -2.50 -6.50 -11.14
CA SER A 13 -2.32 -5.17 -10.54
C SER A 13 -0.84 -4.74 -10.52
N LEU A 14 0.09 -5.64 -10.19
CA LEU A 14 1.53 -5.38 -10.22
C LEU A 14 2.05 -5.09 -11.64
N TRP A 15 1.60 -5.88 -12.63
CA TRP A 15 1.95 -5.73 -14.05
C TRP A 15 1.30 -4.50 -14.69
N THR A 16 0.24 -3.95 -14.08
CA THR A 16 -0.39 -2.71 -14.54
C THR A 16 0.39 -1.50 -14.04
N SER A 17 0.74 -0.61 -14.97
CA SER A 17 1.40 0.65 -14.64
C SER A 17 0.64 1.43 -13.55
N ILE A 18 1.40 2.02 -12.63
CA ILE A 18 0.86 2.85 -11.55
C ILE A 18 0.04 4.01 -12.08
N MET A 19 0.39 4.53 -13.26
CA MET A 19 -0.34 5.60 -13.94
C MET A 19 -1.72 5.13 -14.38
N VAL A 20 -1.82 3.95 -14.99
CA VAL A 20 -3.10 3.39 -15.46
C VAL A 20 -4.04 3.15 -14.28
N ARG A 21 -3.52 2.58 -13.18
CA ARG A 21 -4.30 2.39 -11.95
C ARG A 21 -4.77 3.71 -11.36
N THR A 22 -3.89 4.70 -11.31
CA THR A 22 -4.21 6.04 -10.79
C THR A 22 -5.28 6.74 -11.63
N ILE A 23 -5.19 6.67 -12.96
CA ILE A 23 -6.22 7.22 -13.86
C ILE A 23 -7.54 6.46 -13.69
N GLY A 24 -7.51 5.14 -13.51
CA GLY A 24 -8.71 4.35 -13.23
C GLY A 24 -9.43 4.82 -11.95
N TRP A 25 -8.67 5.06 -10.87
CA TRP A 25 -9.20 5.64 -9.64
C TRP A 25 -9.71 7.07 -9.82
N MET A 26 -8.96 7.89 -10.56
CA MET A 26 -9.39 9.25 -10.91
C MET A 26 -10.76 9.24 -11.59
N LEU A 27 -10.95 8.44 -12.65
CA LEU A 27 -12.22 8.31 -13.37
C LEU A 27 -13.35 7.75 -12.50
N LEU A 28 -13.03 6.97 -11.48
CA LEU A 28 -14.00 6.47 -10.52
C LEU A 28 -14.49 7.58 -9.58
N GLU A 29 -13.57 8.43 -9.13
CA GLU A 29 -13.78 9.49 -8.13
C GLU A 29 -14.32 10.80 -8.70
N LEU A 30 -14.26 10.98 -10.02
CA LEU A 30 -14.86 12.15 -10.69
C LEU A 30 -16.34 12.32 -10.28
N PRO A 31 -16.88 13.56 -10.25
CA PRO A 31 -18.27 13.80 -9.83
C PRO A 31 -19.33 13.02 -10.61
N THR A 32 -19.09 12.78 -11.89
CA THR A 32 -19.91 11.94 -12.79
C THR A 32 -19.19 10.64 -13.18
N GLY A 33 -18.27 10.19 -12.33
CA GLY A 33 -17.44 9.01 -12.54
C GLY A 33 -18.17 7.69 -12.36
N ALA A 34 -17.42 6.60 -12.43
CA ALA A 34 -17.96 5.25 -12.33
C ALA A 34 -18.70 4.99 -11.00
N LEU A 35 -18.23 5.59 -9.89
CA LEU A 35 -18.89 5.45 -8.59
C LEU A 35 -20.28 6.09 -8.59
N PHE A 36 -20.39 7.30 -9.13
CA PHE A 36 -21.69 7.98 -9.26
C PHE A 36 -22.63 7.19 -10.16
N TRP A 37 -22.17 6.74 -11.33
CA TRP A 37 -22.98 5.93 -12.25
C TRP A 37 -23.54 4.65 -11.61
N LEU A 38 -22.75 3.96 -10.79
CA LEU A 38 -23.20 2.77 -10.06
C LEU A 38 -24.28 3.10 -9.01
N LEU A 39 -24.12 4.22 -8.29
CA LEU A 39 -25.07 4.66 -7.27
C LEU A 39 -26.37 5.21 -7.86
N GLU A 40 -26.27 5.90 -8.99
CA GLU A 40 -27.42 6.36 -9.79
C GLU A 40 -28.22 5.15 -10.31
N LYS A 41 -27.55 4.15 -10.88
CA LYS A 41 -28.19 2.91 -11.33
C LYS A 41 -28.86 2.15 -10.19
N ALA A 42 -28.26 2.17 -9.00
CA ALA A 42 -28.84 1.58 -7.79
C ALA A 42 -29.99 2.43 -7.19
N HIS A 43 -30.36 3.57 -7.80
CA HIS A 43 -31.36 4.52 -7.31
C HIS A 43 -31.05 5.07 -5.91
N LEU A 44 -29.78 5.04 -5.50
CA LEU A 44 -29.34 5.51 -4.18
C LEU A 44 -29.03 7.00 -4.16
N ARG A 45 -28.70 7.60 -5.31
CA ARG A 45 -28.34 9.02 -5.41
C ARG A 45 -28.65 9.57 -6.80
N THR A 46 -29.12 10.81 -6.86
CA THR A 46 -29.42 11.55 -8.10
C THR A 46 -28.49 12.74 -8.33
N GLU A 47 -27.71 13.14 -7.33
CA GLU A 47 -26.78 14.28 -7.41
C GLU A 47 -25.32 13.82 -7.48
N PRO A 48 -24.47 14.52 -8.27
CA PRO A 48 -23.04 14.22 -8.38
C PRO A 48 -22.31 14.21 -7.03
N ILE A 49 -21.34 13.30 -6.86
CA ILE A 49 -20.56 13.16 -5.62
C ILE A 49 -19.24 13.90 -5.78
N ASP A 50 -19.07 15.03 -5.10
CA ASP A 50 -17.80 15.77 -5.12
C ASP A 50 -16.83 15.20 -4.08
N ILE A 51 -16.21 14.07 -4.42
CA ILE A 51 -15.12 13.46 -3.63
C ILE A 51 -13.76 13.57 -4.33
N TYR A 52 -13.74 13.99 -5.59
CA TYR A 52 -12.52 14.15 -6.36
C TYR A 52 -11.58 15.16 -5.68
N GLN A 53 -10.28 14.87 -5.65
CA GLN A 53 -9.28 15.75 -4.99
C GLN A 53 -9.48 15.94 -3.48
N THR A 54 -10.18 15.01 -2.83
CA THR A 54 -10.30 14.99 -1.36
C THR A 54 -9.38 13.94 -0.75
N THR A 55 -8.98 14.19 0.50
CA THR A 55 -8.19 13.23 1.29
C THR A 55 -8.92 11.87 1.42
N GLY A 56 -10.25 11.88 1.49
CA GLY A 56 -11.07 10.68 1.62
C GLY A 56 -11.07 9.80 0.37
N ALA A 57 -10.90 10.39 -0.81
CA ALA A 57 -10.81 9.66 -2.08
C ALA A 57 -9.37 9.22 -2.39
N MET A 58 -8.39 10.07 -2.05
CA MET A 58 -6.97 9.80 -2.24
C MET A 58 -6.49 8.53 -1.50
N TYR A 59 -6.86 8.35 -0.22
CA TYR A 59 -6.33 7.23 0.58
C TYR A 59 -6.72 5.84 0.04
N PRO A 60 -7.99 5.54 -0.32
CA PRO A 60 -8.36 4.28 -0.97
C PRO A 60 -7.52 3.96 -2.21
N ALA A 61 -7.30 4.95 -3.09
CA ALA A 61 -6.48 4.76 -4.28
C ALA A 61 -5.02 4.45 -3.92
N MET A 62 -4.44 5.17 -2.96
CA MET A 62 -3.08 4.90 -2.48
C MET A 62 -2.96 3.49 -1.87
N ILE A 63 -3.92 3.09 -1.03
CA ILE A 63 -3.97 1.76 -0.42
C ILE A 63 -4.02 0.69 -1.51
N ALA A 64 -4.91 0.84 -2.50
CA ALA A 64 -5.05 -0.13 -3.59
C ALA A 64 -3.76 -0.27 -4.43
N VAL A 65 -3.01 0.83 -4.61
CA VAL A 65 -1.73 0.81 -5.31
C VAL A 65 -0.64 0.11 -4.48
N MET A 66 -0.66 0.26 -3.16
CA MET A 66 0.36 -0.28 -2.25
C MET A 66 0.08 -1.71 -1.78
N LEU A 67 -1.17 -2.14 -1.82
CA LEU A 67 -1.62 -3.47 -1.42
C LEU A 67 -0.77 -4.62 -1.98
N PRO A 68 -0.41 -4.68 -3.28
CA PRO A 68 0.43 -5.77 -3.79
C PRO A 68 1.82 -5.81 -3.12
N PHE A 69 2.41 -4.66 -2.79
CA PHE A 69 3.71 -4.61 -2.13
C PHE A 69 3.65 -5.08 -0.67
N ALA A 70 2.50 -4.91 0.00
CA ALA A 70 2.27 -5.44 1.35
C ALA A 70 1.99 -6.94 1.33
N VAL A 71 1.13 -7.36 0.40
CA VAL A 71 0.57 -8.71 0.38
C VAL A 71 1.57 -9.74 -0.16
N LEU A 72 2.44 -9.36 -1.11
CA LEU A 72 3.42 -10.31 -1.68
C LEU A 72 4.39 -10.90 -0.64
N PRO A 73 5.08 -10.11 0.21
CA PRO A 73 5.94 -10.66 1.26
C PRO A 73 5.18 -11.49 2.29
N ILE A 74 3.96 -11.07 2.65
CA ILE A 74 3.12 -11.78 3.61
C ILE A 74 2.69 -13.13 3.04
N LEU A 75 2.23 -13.17 1.78
CA LEU A 75 1.86 -14.40 1.09
C LEU A 75 3.04 -15.34 0.95
N ALA A 76 4.23 -14.84 0.59
CA ALA A 76 5.44 -15.65 0.51
C ALA A 76 5.76 -16.32 1.85
N ALA A 77 5.60 -15.60 2.96
CA ALA A 77 5.80 -16.16 4.29
C ALA A 77 4.75 -17.21 4.67
N ILE A 78 3.47 -16.99 4.33
CA ILE A 78 2.41 -17.98 4.56
C ILE A 78 2.67 -19.26 3.75
N LEU A 79 3.07 -19.13 2.47
CA LEU A 79 3.35 -20.26 1.60
C LEU A 79 4.61 -21.03 2.01
N GLY A 80 5.53 -20.38 2.73
CA GLY A 80 6.73 -20.99 3.30
C GLY A 80 6.51 -21.71 4.63
N LEU A 81 5.31 -21.67 5.22
CA LEU A 81 5.02 -22.39 6.47
C LEU A 81 5.02 -23.91 6.24
N ASP A 82 5.62 -24.62 7.19
CA ASP A 82 5.63 -26.07 7.17
C ASP A 82 4.22 -26.62 7.42
N ARG A 83 3.79 -27.54 6.55
CA ARG A 83 2.49 -28.21 6.66
C ARG A 83 2.38 -29.01 7.95
N GLU A 84 3.49 -29.49 8.50
CA GLU A 84 3.49 -30.22 9.78
C GLU A 84 3.05 -29.33 10.95
N GLN A 85 3.43 -28.05 10.96
CA GLN A 85 3.00 -27.10 12.00
C GLN A 85 1.49 -26.85 11.96
N LEU A 86 0.92 -26.79 10.75
CA LEU A 86 -0.53 -26.63 10.56
C LEU A 86 -1.29 -27.91 10.92
N ASN A 87 -0.76 -29.08 10.55
CA ASN A 87 -1.36 -30.38 10.86
C ASN A 87 -1.31 -30.69 12.36
N ALA A 88 -0.26 -30.28 13.07
CA ALA A 88 -0.20 -30.45 14.53
C ALA A 88 -1.33 -29.68 15.23
N ALA A 89 -1.61 -28.45 14.79
CA ALA A 89 -2.69 -27.64 15.35
C ALA A 89 -4.07 -28.30 15.13
N THR A 90 -4.33 -28.87 13.95
CA THR A 90 -5.59 -29.55 13.66
C THR A 90 -5.73 -30.86 14.44
N VAL A 91 -4.65 -31.61 14.65
CA VAL A 91 -4.64 -32.83 15.51
C VAL A 91 -4.96 -32.49 16.96
N PHE A 92 -4.53 -31.34 17.47
CA PHE A 92 -4.91 -30.83 18.80
C PHE A 92 -6.33 -30.25 18.88
N GLY A 93 -7.13 -30.35 17.80
CA GLY A 93 -8.52 -29.88 17.77
C GLY A 93 -8.67 -28.37 17.57
N ALA A 94 -7.61 -27.65 17.17
CA ALA A 94 -7.70 -26.23 16.90
C ALA A 94 -8.54 -25.95 15.63
N GLY A 95 -9.56 -25.11 15.80
CA GLY A 95 -10.33 -24.58 14.66
C GLY A 95 -9.54 -23.54 13.85
N PRO A 96 -9.99 -23.20 12.63
CA PRO A 96 -9.23 -22.35 11.69
C PRO A 96 -8.88 -20.96 12.24
N VAL A 97 -9.76 -20.37 13.04
CA VAL A 97 -9.50 -19.06 13.69
C VAL A 97 -8.40 -19.17 14.76
N LEU A 98 -8.40 -20.26 15.53
CA LEU A 98 -7.40 -20.51 16.56
C LEU A 98 -6.04 -20.81 15.92
N THR A 99 -6.02 -21.65 14.87
CA THR A 99 -4.81 -21.96 14.10
C THR A 99 -4.22 -20.69 13.47
N PHE A 100 -5.07 -19.80 12.94
CA PHE A 100 -4.60 -18.51 12.41
C PHE A 100 -3.94 -17.66 13.51
N GLY A 101 -4.62 -17.44 14.64
CA GLY A 101 -4.11 -16.56 15.69
C GLY A 101 -2.90 -17.13 16.45
N ALA A 102 -2.87 -18.44 16.69
CA ALA A 102 -1.87 -19.09 17.55
C ALA A 102 -0.66 -19.64 16.78
N VAL A 103 -0.80 -19.96 15.50
CA VAL A 103 0.28 -20.56 14.69
C VAL A 103 0.67 -19.65 13.54
N VAL A 104 -0.27 -19.29 12.67
CA VAL A 104 0.05 -18.53 11.44
C VAL A 104 0.52 -17.12 11.78
N LEU A 105 -0.24 -16.37 12.56
CA LEU A 105 0.03 -14.97 12.90
C LEU A 105 1.40 -14.77 13.57
N PRO A 106 1.80 -15.53 14.62
CA PRO A 106 3.13 -15.40 15.19
C PRO A 106 4.24 -15.87 14.24
N ALA A 107 3.97 -16.83 13.35
CA ALA A 107 4.96 -17.29 12.39
C ALA A 107 5.23 -16.24 11.29
N ILE A 108 4.19 -15.55 10.80
CA ILE A 108 4.33 -14.52 9.74
C ILE A 108 4.55 -13.11 10.27
N ARG A 109 4.59 -12.91 11.59
CA ARG A 109 4.76 -11.58 12.22
C ARG A 109 5.94 -10.80 11.65
N GLN A 110 7.04 -11.51 11.35
CA GLN A 110 8.24 -10.90 10.80
C GLN A 110 8.03 -10.39 9.39
N ALA A 111 7.35 -11.20 8.55
CA ALA A 111 7.02 -10.82 7.20
C ALA A 111 6.06 -9.63 7.17
N MET A 112 5.10 -9.56 8.11
CA MET A 112 4.23 -8.39 8.27
C MET A 112 5.01 -7.11 8.60
N ILE A 113 5.97 -7.19 9.53
CA ILE A 113 6.82 -6.04 9.90
C ILE A 113 7.63 -5.60 8.67
N SER A 114 8.30 -6.53 8.00
CA SER A 114 9.09 -6.23 6.81
C SER A 114 8.24 -5.64 5.67
N ALA A 115 7.04 -6.18 5.44
CA ALA A 115 6.09 -5.64 4.48
C ALA A 115 5.62 -4.23 4.85
N GLY A 116 5.35 -3.97 6.14
CA GLY A 116 4.96 -2.66 6.65
C GLY A 116 6.07 -1.63 6.45
N VAL A 117 7.33 -1.98 6.74
CA VAL A 117 8.49 -1.11 6.50
C VAL A 117 8.66 -0.84 5.01
N LEU A 118 8.53 -1.86 4.16
CA LEU A 118 8.61 -1.70 2.70
C LEU A 118 7.54 -0.72 2.19
N VAL A 119 6.28 -0.91 2.58
CA VAL A 119 5.17 -0.02 2.19
C VAL A 119 5.37 1.38 2.72
N PHE A 120 5.85 1.53 3.96
CA PHE A 120 6.16 2.82 4.55
C PHE A 120 7.21 3.59 3.73
N VAL A 121 8.33 2.95 3.42
CA VAL A 121 9.40 3.55 2.61
C VAL A 121 8.89 3.93 1.22
N MET A 122 8.13 3.04 0.58
CA MET A 122 7.49 3.31 -0.72
C MET A 122 6.51 4.50 -0.63
N SER A 123 5.78 4.64 0.49
CA SER A 123 4.83 5.74 0.71
C SER A 123 5.49 7.10 0.80
N LEU A 124 6.66 7.19 1.43
CA LEU A 124 7.38 8.45 1.56
C LEU A 124 7.78 9.01 0.19
N GLY A 125 8.20 8.14 -0.73
CA GLY A 125 8.54 8.48 -2.12
C GLY A 125 7.32 8.72 -3.03
N PHE A 126 6.11 8.45 -2.54
CA PHE A 126 4.92 8.41 -3.36
C PHE A 126 4.29 9.80 -3.54
N TYR A 127 4.31 10.32 -4.77
CA TYR A 127 3.75 11.64 -5.08
C TYR A 127 2.79 11.68 -6.26
N VAL A 128 2.84 10.73 -7.19
CA VAL A 128 2.02 10.75 -8.40
C VAL A 128 0.53 10.65 -8.08
N THR A 129 0.09 9.65 -7.32
CA THR A 129 -1.32 9.48 -6.96
C THR A 129 -1.84 10.62 -6.08
N PRO A 130 -1.12 11.07 -5.03
CA PRO A 130 -1.52 12.25 -4.28
C PRO A 130 -1.64 13.51 -5.13
N LEU A 131 -0.73 13.71 -6.08
CA LEU A 131 -0.77 14.87 -6.98
C LEU A 131 -2.01 14.85 -7.89
N LEU A 132 -2.45 13.66 -8.32
CA LEU A 132 -3.60 13.52 -9.23
C LEU A 132 -4.96 13.45 -8.51
N LEU A 133 -5.01 12.87 -7.30
CA LEU A 133 -6.25 12.55 -6.56
C LEU A 133 -6.39 13.29 -5.21
N GLY A 134 -5.34 13.91 -4.68
CA GLY A 134 -5.39 14.64 -3.40
C GLY A 134 -5.60 16.14 -3.55
N GLY A 135 -5.42 16.68 -4.77
CA GLY A 135 -5.48 18.10 -5.04
C GLY A 135 -4.30 18.91 -4.46
N PRO A 136 -4.23 20.22 -4.75
CA PRO A 136 -3.09 21.07 -4.35
C PRO A 136 -2.95 21.25 -2.82
N SER A 137 -4.02 21.01 -2.06
CA SER A 137 -4.04 21.15 -0.61
C SER A 137 -3.47 19.93 0.14
N ASN A 138 -3.38 18.75 -0.51
CA ASN A 138 -2.91 17.51 0.11
C ASN A 138 -1.61 17.01 -0.54
N MET A 139 -0.63 17.89 -0.70
CA MET A 139 0.66 17.51 -1.27
C MET A 139 1.48 16.67 -0.28
N THR A 140 1.98 15.52 -0.74
CA THR A 140 2.96 14.74 0.02
C THR A 140 4.32 15.41 0.02
N VAL A 141 5.20 15.01 0.96
CA VAL A 141 6.58 15.53 1.03
C VAL A 141 7.30 15.38 -0.32
N SER A 142 7.17 14.21 -0.95
CA SER A 142 7.71 13.97 -2.28
C SER A 142 7.05 14.82 -3.38
N GLY A 143 5.77 15.14 -3.24
CA GLY A 143 5.09 16.08 -4.13
C GLY A 143 5.63 17.51 -4.02
N ILE A 144 5.93 17.97 -2.80
CA ILE A 144 6.54 19.27 -2.57
C ILE A 144 7.94 19.32 -3.19
N ILE A 145 8.75 18.29 -2.97
CA ILE A 145 10.09 18.18 -3.58
C ILE A 145 10.00 18.24 -5.11
N ASN A 146 9.07 17.48 -5.70
CA ASN A 146 8.83 17.48 -7.14
C ASN A 146 8.42 18.88 -7.64
N GLY A 147 7.55 19.58 -6.91
CA GLY A 147 7.16 20.95 -7.23
C GLY A 147 8.32 21.93 -7.21
N GLN A 148 9.27 21.79 -6.28
CA GLN A 148 10.47 22.64 -6.26
C GLN A 148 11.40 22.37 -7.44
N LEU A 149 11.52 21.10 -7.85
CA LEU A 149 12.37 20.70 -8.95
C LEU A 149 11.79 21.13 -10.31
N ASN A 150 10.50 20.88 -10.54
CA ASN A 150 9.88 21.01 -11.86
C ASN A 150 9.11 22.33 -12.05
N ASN A 151 8.45 22.84 -11.02
CA ASN A 151 7.59 24.03 -11.16
C ASN A 151 8.35 25.31 -10.80
N ALA A 152 9.13 25.28 -9.71
CA ALA A 152 9.93 26.43 -9.28
C ALA A 152 11.31 26.48 -9.95
N ASN A 153 11.73 25.42 -10.63
CA ASN A 153 13.07 25.26 -11.23
C ASN A 153 14.21 25.51 -10.21
N ARG A 154 13.98 25.17 -8.93
CA ARG A 154 14.90 25.33 -7.80
C ARG A 154 15.50 23.97 -7.43
N ALA A 155 16.37 23.47 -8.30
CA ALA A 155 17.00 22.17 -8.15
C ALA A 155 17.86 22.05 -6.88
N ASP A 156 18.45 23.15 -6.44
CA ASP A 156 19.21 23.29 -5.20
C ASP A 156 18.38 22.97 -3.95
N VAL A 157 17.19 23.59 -3.84
CA VAL A 157 16.29 23.35 -2.71
C VAL A 157 15.69 21.96 -2.79
N GLY A 158 15.30 21.51 -3.98
CA GLY A 158 14.79 20.15 -4.21
C GLY A 158 15.81 19.07 -3.79
N ALA A 159 17.08 19.26 -4.11
CA ALA A 159 18.16 18.35 -3.71
C ALA A 159 18.34 18.33 -2.18
N ALA A 160 18.36 19.49 -1.52
CA ALA A 160 18.47 19.57 -0.05
C ALA A 160 17.30 18.87 0.65
N MET A 161 16.07 19.10 0.20
CA MET A 161 14.88 18.43 0.73
C MET A 161 14.89 16.92 0.47
N SER A 162 15.40 16.48 -0.69
CA SER A 162 15.55 15.05 -1.00
C SER A 162 16.54 14.37 -0.07
N LEU A 163 17.69 15.01 0.21
CA LEU A 163 18.67 14.51 1.16
C LEU A 163 18.08 14.38 2.58
N LEU A 164 17.30 15.37 3.02
CA LEU A 164 16.62 15.31 4.30
C LEU A 164 15.59 14.17 4.35
N LEU A 165 14.80 13.99 3.29
CA LEU A 165 13.82 12.91 3.20
C LEU A 165 14.50 11.54 3.23
N VAL A 166 15.56 11.35 2.45
CA VAL A 166 16.34 10.10 2.43
C VAL A 166 16.98 9.86 3.80
N GLY A 167 17.60 10.87 4.40
CA GLY A 167 18.21 10.77 5.73
C GLY A 167 17.18 10.38 6.80
N GLY A 168 16.00 11.01 6.79
CA GLY A 168 14.89 10.66 7.69
C GLY A 168 14.35 9.25 7.45
N THR A 169 14.22 8.84 6.18
CA THR A 169 13.78 7.48 5.83
C THR A 169 14.75 6.43 6.33
N VAL A 170 16.05 6.65 6.14
CA VAL A 170 17.10 5.75 6.65
C VAL A 170 17.10 5.71 8.17
N ALA A 171 16.94 6.86 8.84
CA ALA A 171 16.87 6.90 10.31
C ALA A 171 15.68 6.08 10.84
N ILE A 172 14.49 6.20 10.23
CA ILE A 172 13.32 5.42 10.61
C ILE A 172 13.54 3.93 10.34
N TYR A 173 14.13 3.59 9.19
CA TYR A 173 14.48 2.20 8.87
C TYR A 173 15.44 1.60 9.91
N LEU A 174 16.49 2.32 10.30
CA LEU A 174 17.45 1.87 11.31
C LEU A 174 16.80 1.69 12.69
N VAL A 175 15.87 2.58 13.07
CA VAL A 175 15.09 2.44 14.31
C VAL A 175 14.20 1.20 14.24
N ALA A 176 13.54 0.96 13.10
CA ALA A 176 12.73 -0.23 12.89
C ALA A 176 13.59 -1.51 12.96
N ASP A 177 14.77 -1.54 12.32
CA ASP A 177 15.67 -2.70 12.40
C ASP A 177 16.16 -2.95 13.84
N ARG A 178 16.51 -1.89 14.59
CA ARG A 178 16.90 -1.98 16.00
C ARG A 178 15.80 -2.53 16.90
N LEU A 179 14.53 -2.11 16.69
CA LEU A 179 13.40 -2.54 17.49
C LEU A 179 12.96 -3.97 17.17
N PHE A 180 12.97 -4.33 15.88
CA PHE A 180 12.43 -5.60 15.39
C PHE A 180 13.50 -6.66 15.11
N LYS A 181 14.79 -6.34 15.26
CA LYS A 181 15.94 -7.23 15.01
C LYS A 181 15.80 -7.99 13.69
N VAL A 182 15.42 -7.26 12.64
CA VAL A 182 15.11 -7.85 11.33
C VAL A 182 16.35 -8.47 10.70
N SER A 183 17.52 -7.85 10.94
CA SER A 183 18.81 -8.31 10.45
C SER A 183 19.42 -9.52 11.19
N GLU A 184 19.13 -9.75 12.48
CA GLU A 184 19.77 -10.81 13.28
C GLU A 184 19.33 -12.25 12.95
N ARG A 185 18.27 -12.45 12.15
CA ARG A 185 17.71 -13.78 11.85
C ARG A 185 18.14 -14.37 10.50
N TRP A 186 18.92 -13.63 9.72
CA TRP A 186 19.48 -14.07 8.43
C TRP A 186 20.98 -14.39 8.49
N GLY A 187 21.55 -14.47 9.70
CA GLY A 187 22.92 -14.92 9.98
C GLY A 187 22.93 -16.30 10.62
#